data_AF-A0A4Q1FP76-F1
#
_entry.id   AF-A0A4Q1FP76-F1
#
_cell.length_a   1.000
_cell.length_b   1.000
_cell.length_c   1.000
_cell.angle_alpha   90.00
_cell.angle_beta   90.00
_cell.angle_gamma   90.00
#
_symmetry.space_group_name_H-M   'P 1'
#
loop_
_entity.id
_entity.type
_entity.pdbx_description
1 polymer ?
#
loop_
_entity_poly.entity_id
_entity_poly.type
_entity_poly.pdbx_seq_one_letter_code
_entity_poly.pdbx_strand_id
1 'polypeptide(L)'
;MSIYGQTNNSDNEISAQDKILLQKFWKDFTDAVNKNDKKKLETLCEFPFYCSPCLDYIKSKNNNLFTVKVTRALYHQKHYKIFFEKALKTDVKKHQKFNVKLFHPYFNEEIKRYGISFLYTLVPPSEHWEGSQGMITLRKIEGKFKITGIDTVP
;
A
#
# COMPACT_ATOMS: atom_id res chain seq x y z
N MET A 1 21.95 -4.52 28.01
CA MET A 1 21.37 -3.56 27.04
C MET A 1 21.42 -4.24 25.69
N SER A 2 20.33 -4.69 25.08
CA SER A 2 19.16 -3.92 24.69
C SER A 2 17.86 -4.65 25.05
N ILE A 3 16.97 -3.94 25.72
CA ILE A 3 15.62 -4.37 26.08
C ILE A 3 14.73 -3.85 24.94
N TYR A 4 14.55 -4.65 23.89
CA TYR A 4 13.46 -4.39 22.95
C TYR A 4 12.17 -4.81 23.65
N GLY A 5 11.44 -3.80 24.13
CA GLY A 5 10.18 -3.97 24.83
C GLY A 5 9.20 -4.79 24.01
N GLN A 6 9.00 -6.04 24.41
CA GLN A 6 7.72 -6.71 24.25
C GLN A 6 6.72 -5.99 25.14
N THR A 7 6.16 -4.88 24.66
CA THR A 7 4.88 -4.43 25.15
C THR A 7 3.85 -5.45 24.69
N ASN A 8 3.30 -6.19 25.65
CA ASN A 8 2.11 -7.02 25.49
C ASN A 8 0.95 -6.13 24.97
N ASN A 9 0.83 -5.94 23.66
CA ASN A 9 -0.17 -5.04 23.07
C ASN A 9 -1.34 -5.84 22.51
N SER A 10 -2.37 -6.03 23.33
CA SER A 10 -3.74 -6.18 22.86
C SER A 10 -4.20 -4.98 22.00
N ASP A 11 -3.48 -3.86 22.05
CA ASP A 11 -3.77 -2.61 21.33
C ASP A 11 -3.32 -2.62 19.86
N ASN A 12 -2.58 -3.65 19.41
CA ASN A 12 -2.15 -3.80 18.03
C ASN A 12 -3.11 -4.67 17.19
N GLU A 13 -4.21 -5.16 17.76
CA GLU A 13 -5.15 -5.99 17.03
C GLU A 13 -6.14 -5.15 16.19
N ILE A 14 -6.25 -5.47 14.90
CA ILE A 14 -7.25 -4.86 14.02
C ILE A 14 -8.65 -5.17 14.55
N SER A 15 -9.43 -4.12 14.82
CA SER A 15 -10.78 -4.23 15.37
C SER A 15 -11.71 -5.09 14.48
N ALA A 16 -12.76 -5.69 15.06
CA ALA A 16 -13.75 -6.47 14.30
C ALA A 16 -14.43 -5.65 13.19
N GLN A 17 -14.72 -4.37 13.46
CA GLN A 17 -15.29 -3.47 12.46
C GLN A 17 -14.30 -3.21 11.31
N ASP A 18 -13.02 -2.98 11.64
CA ASP A 18 -12.00 -2.74 10.62
C ASP A 18 -11.70 -4.00 9.81
N LYS A 19 -11.77 -5.19 10.41
CA LYS A 19 -11.70 -6.48 9.69
C LYS A 19 -12.77 -6.57 8.59
N ILE A 20 -14.01 -6.18 8.88
CA ILE A 20 -15.11 -6.16 7.88
C ILE A 20 -14.83 -5.13 6.78
N LEU A 21 -14.37 -3.93 7.14
CA LEU A 21 -14.06 -2.88 6.18
C LEU A 21 -12.86 -3.24 5.28
N LEU A 22 -11.83 -3.88 5.84
CA LEU A 22 -10.68 -4.40 5.11
C LEU A 22 -11.08 -5.54 4.19
N GLN A 23 -11.98 -6.43 4.61
CA GLN A 23 -12.51 -7.48 3.74
C GLN A 23 -13.22 -6.90 2.52
N LYS A 24 -14.05 -5.87 2.72
CA LYS A 24 -14.72 -5.16 1.63
C LYS A 24 -13.71 -4.47 0.71
N PHE A 25 -12.76 -3.74 1.29
CA PHE A 25 -11.67 -3.10 0.54
C PHE A 25 -10.90 -4.12 -0.28
N TRP A 26 -10.47 -5.23 0.32
CA TRP A 26 -9.68 -6.27 -0.34
C TRP A 26 -10.43 -6.89 -1.51
N LYS A 27 -11.72 -7.21 -1.33
CA LYS A 27 -12.56 -7.69 -2.42
C LYS A 27 -12.60 -6.70 -3.59
N ASP A 28 -12.93 -5.44 -3.31
CA ASP A 28 -13.01 -4.39 -4.33
C ASP A 28 -11.66 -4.15 -5.01
N PHE A 29 -10.56 -4.16 -4.25
CA PHE A 29 -9.20 -3.96 -4.74
C PHE A 29 -8.74 -5.12 -5.63
N THR A 30 -8.87 -6.35 -5.16
CA THR A 30 -8.48 -7.55 -5.92
C THR A 30 -9.29 -7.69 -7.21
N ASP A 31 -10.60 -7.44 -7.17
CA ASP A 31 -11.44 -7.40 -8.37
C ASP A 31 -10.95 -6.35 -9.36
N ALA A 32 -10.66 -5.14 -8.90
CA ALA A 32 -10.21 -4.05 -9.76
C ALA A 32 -8.83 -4.32 -10.38
N VAL A 33 -7.87 -4.80 -9.59
CA VAL A 33 -6.53 -5.18 -10.07
C VAL A 33 -6.60 -6.29 -11.10
N ASN A 34 -7.37 -7.35 -10.83
CA ASN A 34 -7.49 -8.49 -11.73
C ASN A 34 -8.15 -8.12 -13.06
N LYS A 35 -9.19 -7.29 -13.02
CA LYS A 35 -9.95 -6.82 -14.21
C LYS A 35 -9.32 -5.62 -14.92
N ASN A 36 -8.19 -5.10 -14.43
CA ASN A 36 -7.61 -3.83 -14.89
C ASN A 36 -8.61 -2.64 -14.80
N ASP A 37 -9.50 -2.65 -13.82
CA ASP A 37 -10.54 -1.64 -13.66
C ASP A 37 -9.98 -0.37 -13.01
N LYS A 38 -9.48 0.52 -13.86
CA LYS A 38 -8.95 1.83 -13.48
C LYS A 38 -9.97 2.69 -12.73
N LYS A 39 -11.25 2.68 -13.14
CA LYS A 39 -12.27 3.52 -12.51
C LYS A 39 -12.55 3.03 -11.10
N LYS A 40 -12.65 1.71 -10.90
CA LYS A 40 -12.83 1.14 -9.57
C LYS A 40 -11.63 1.42 -8.67
N LEU A 41 -10.39 1.28 -9.16
CA LEU A 41 -9.19 1.63 -8.39
C LEU A 41 -9.15 3.12 -8.00
N GLU A 42 -9.57 4.02 -8.88
CA GLU A 42 -9.67 5.45 -8.56
C GLU A 42 -10.57 5.66 -7.33
N THR A 43 -11.70 4.95 -7.24
CA THR A 43 -12.61 5.04 -6.08
C THR A 43 -12.01 4.47 -4.79
N LEU A 44 -10.94 3.67 -4.87
CA LEU A 44 -10.24 3.12 -3.72
C LEU A 44 -9.08 4.02 -3.24
N CYS A 45 -8.71 5.03 -4.02
CA CYS A 45 -7.67 5.99 -3.66
C CYS A 45 -8.26 7.19 -2.92
N GLU A 46 -7.46 7.77 -2.03
CA GLU A 46 -7.66 9.12 -1.50
C GLU A 46 -6.72 10.06 -2.25
N PHE A 47 -7.26 11.10 -2.90
CA PHE A 47 -6.44 12.02 -3.66
C PHE A 47 -6.17 13.32 -2.89
N PRO A 48 -4.91 13.82 -2.87
CA PRO A 48 -3.72 13.17 -3.40
C PRO A 48 -3.20 12.06 -2.46
N PHE A 49 -2.66 10.98 -3.04
CA PHE A 49 -1.92 9.96 -2.29
C PHE A 49 -0.41 10.05 -2.55
N TYR A 50 0.40 9.54 -1.63
CA TYR A 50 1.86 9.52 -1.77
C TYR A 50 2.30 8.30 -2.55
N CYS A 51 3.27 8.46 -3.46
CA CYS A 51 3.85 7.36 -4.21
C CYS A 51 5.34 7.58 -4.43
N SER A 52 6.16 6.83 -3.72
CA SER A 52 7.62 6.82 -3.87
C SER A 52 8.10 6.24 -5.20
N PRO A 53 7.64 5.04 -5.63
CA PRO A 53 8.06 4.47 -6.92
C PRO A 53 7.54 5.23 -8.15
N CYS A 54 6.62 6.18 -7.95
CA CYS A 54 6.09 7.04 -9.01
C CYS A 54 7.05 8.18 -9.41
N LEU A 55 8.14 8.38 -8.68
CA LEU A 55 9.14 9.39 -8.99
C LEU A 55 9.79 9.16 -10.35
N ASP A 56 9.72 10.19 -11.18
CA ASP A 56 10.49 10.27 -12.41
C ASP A 56 11.82 10.96 -12.06
N TYR A 57 12.85 10.17 -11.76
CA TYR A 57 14.18 10.64 -11.32
C TYR A 57 14.82 11.66 -12.28
N ILE A 58 14.46 11.61 -13.57
CA ILE A 58 14.97 12.56 -14.57
C ILE A 58 14.35 13.95 -14.36
N LYS A 59 13.10 14.03 -13.90
CA LYS A 59 12.39 15.29 -13.63
C LYS A 59 12.60 15.81 -12.20
N SER A 60 13.00 14.95 -11.25
CA SER A 60 13.13 15.31 -9.83
C SER A 60 14.53 15.74 -9.38
N LYS A 61 15.55 15.69 -10.26
CA LYS A 61 16.97 16.01 -9.95
C LYS A 61 17.24 17.31 -9.17
N ASN A 62 16.30 18.25 -9.10
CA ASN A 62 16.47 19.54 -8.42
C ASN A 62 15.69 19.68 -7.10
N ASN A 63 14.85 18.71 -6.72
CA ASN A 63 14.08 18.77 -5.48
C ASN A 63 14.34 17.49 -4.68
N ASN A 64 14.68 17.61 -3.40
CA ASN A 64 14.88 16.50 -2.45
C ASN A 64 13.58 15.69 -2.18
N LEU A 65 12.79 15.40 -3.21
CA LEU A 65 11.52 14.71 -3.14
C LEU A 65 11.76 13.21 -3.26
N PHE A 66 11.58 12.52 -2.13
CA PHE A 66 11.57 11.06 -2.03
C PHE A 66 10.20 10.45 -2.38
N THR A 67 9.16 11.28 -2.54
CA THR A 67 7.80 10.84 -2.89
C THR A 67 7.08 11.80 -3.85
N VAL A 68 6.18 11.28 -4.69
CA VAL A 68 5.24 12.10 -5.50
C VAL A 68 3.86 12.12 -4.85
N LYS A 69 3.27 13.31 -4.70
CA LYS A 69 1.83 13.44 -4.41
C LYS A 69 1.02 13.22 -5.69
N VAL A 70 0.51 12.02 -5.88
CA VAL A 70 -0.30 11.65 -7.03
C VAL A 70 -1.67 12.29 -6.91
N THR A 71 -1.92 13.32 -7.71
CA THR A 71 -3.24 13.92 -7.89
C THR A 71 -4.12 13.03 -8.77
N ARG A 72 -5.43 13.30 -8.82
CA ARG A 72 -6.34 12.59 -9.71
C ARG A 72 -5.90 12.69 -11.18
N ALA A 73 -5.46 13.86 -11.63
CA ALA A 73 -4.94 14.07 -12.99
C ALA A 73 -3.70 13.18 -13.27
N LEU A 74 -2.72 13.18 -12.35
CA LEU A 74 -1.52 12.34 -12.47
C LEU A 74 -1.84 10.84 -12.44
N TYR A 75 -2.84 10.44 -11.66
CA TYR A 75 -3.37 9.09 -11.65
C TYR A 75 -3.90 8.69 -13.01
N HIS A 76 -4.78 9.51 -13.61
CA HIS A 76 -5.33 9.19 -14.94
C HIS A 76 -4.27 9.18 -16.03
N GLN A 77 -3.26 10.03 -15.93
CA GLN A 77 -2.21 10.16 -16.95
C GLN A 77 -1.31 8.93 -17.02
N LYS A 78 -0.74 8.51 -15.87
CA LYS A 78 0.22 7.39 -15.87
C LYS A 78 0.25 6.55 -14.60
N HIS A 79 -0.02 7.13 -13.43
CA HIS A 79 0.31 6.47 -12.16
C HIS A 79 -0.64 5.34 -11.79
N TYR A 80 -1.82 5.23 -12.42
CA TYR A 80 -2.70 4.06 -12.23
C TYR A 80 -2.03 2.73 -12.62
N LYS A 81 -1.02 2.76 -13.50
CA LYS A 81 -0.36 1.56 -14.04
C LYS A 81 0.36 0.73 -12.96
N ILE A 82 0.81 1.37 -11.88
CA ILE A 82 1.48 0.68 -10.77
C ILE A 82 0.61 -0.43 -10.18
N PHE A 83 -0.71 -0.22 -10.15
CA PHE A 83 -1.67 -1.21 -9.65
C PHE A 83 -1.83 -2.44 -10.55
N PHE A 84 -1.30 -2.37 -11.78
CA PHE A 84 -1.42 -3.43 -12.78
C PHE A 84 -0.08 -4.10 -13.10
N GLU A 85 0.96 -3.76 -12.35
CA GLU A 85 2.27 -4.40 -12.48
C GLU A 85 2.20 -5.89 -12.15
N LYS A 86 3.01 -6.68 -12.85
CA LYS A 86 3.00 -8.15 -12.77
C LYS A 86 3.18 -8.65 -11.34
N ALA A 87 4.07 -8.03 -10.58
CA ALA A 87 4.35 -8.34 -9.19
C ALA A 87 3.09 -8.26 -8.31
N LEU A 88 2.44 -7.09 -8.27
CA LEU A 88 1.22 -6.89 -7.50
C LEU A 88 0.08 -7.80 -7.97
N LYS A 89 -0.12 -7.97 -9.29
CA LYS A 89 -1.14 -8.88 -9.81
C LYS A 89 -0.91 -10.33 -9.39
N THR A 90 0.35 -10.76 -9.28
CA THR A 90 0.70 -12.11 -8.87
C THR A 90 0.34 -12.34 -7.41
N ASP A 91 0.69 -11.41 -6.53
CA ASP A 91 0.37 -11.51 -5.11
C ASP A 91 -1.12 -11.36 -4.82
N VAL A 92 -1.81 -10.45 -5.50
CA VAL A 92 -3.27 -10.33 -5.43
C VAL A 92 -3.96 -11.64 -5.81
N LYS A 93 -3.47 -12.34 -6.84
CA LYS A 93 -4.01 -13.66 -7.23
C LYS A 93 -3.71 -14.74 -6.19
N LYS A 94 -2.49 -14.77 -5.64
CA LYS A 94 -2.10 -15.69 -4.56
C LYS A 94 -2.99 -15.50 -3.32
N HIS A 95 -3.38 -14.27 -3.04
CA HIS A 95 -4.19 -13.88 -1.89
C HIS A 95 -5.64 -13.53 -2.25
N GLN A 96 -6.24 -14.26 -3.20
CA GLN A 96 -7.61 -13.99 -3.66
C GLN A 96 -8.65 -14.06 -2.52
N LYS A 97 -8.46 -14.97 -1.56
CA LYS A 97 -9.29 -15.04 -0.35
C LYS A 97 -8.75 -14.05 0.68
N PHE A 98 -9.65 -13.25 1.25
CA PHE A 98 -9.29 -12.31 2.32
C PHE A 98 -8.69 -13.04 3.51
N ASN A 99 -7.57 -12.51 4.00
CA ASN A 99 -6.94 -12.92 5.25
C ASN A 99 -6.44 -11.66 5.97
N VAL A 100 -6.95 -11.41 7.17
CA VAL A 100 -6.57 -10.22 7.96
C VAL A 100 -5.07 -10.18 8.25
N LYS A 101 -4.38 -11.32 8.30
CA LYS A 101 -2.93 -11.38 8.55
C LYS A 101 -2.08 -10.77 7.44
N LEU A 102 -2.67 -10.45 6.28
CA LEU A 102 -2.00 -9.69 5.21
C LEU A 102 -1.87 -8.21 5.55
N PHE A 103 -2.61 -7.75 6.56
CA PHE A 103 -2.68 -6.35 6.94
C PHE A 103 -1.94 -6.14 8.26
N HIS A 104 -1.15 -5.08 8.30
CA HIS A 104 -0.32 -4.74 9.44
C HIS A 104 -0.56 -3.28 9.82
N PRO A 105 -0.69 -2.95 11.11
CA PRO A 105 -0.55 -1.57 11.54
C PRO A 105 0.80 -1.02 11.06
N TYR A 106 0.79 0.17 10.50
CA TYR A 106 1.99 0.82 9.99
C TYR A 106 2.01 2.29 10.42
N PHE A 107 3.19 2.74 10.85
CA PHE A 107 3.46 4.14 11.15
C PHE A 107 4.48 4.66 10.14
N ASN A 108 4.09 5.66 9.35
CA ASN A 108 5.04 6.38 8.52
C ASN A 108 5.62 7.53 9.36
N GLU A 109 6.90 7.44 9.69
CA GLU A 109 7.61 8.44 10.49
C GLU A 109 7.75 9.79 9.78
N GLU A 110 8.01 9.77 8.46
CA GLU A 110 8.25 10.99 7.66
C GLU A 110 7.04 11.92 7.65
N ILE A 111 5.84 11.35 7.52
CA ILE A 111 4.59 12.11 7.54
C ILE A 111 3.85 12.04 8.88
N LYS A 112 4.42 11.34 9.87
CA LYS A 112 3.85 11.10 11.21
C LYS A 112 2.41 10.57 11.17
N ARG A 113 2.15 9.50 10.40
CA ARG A 113 0.79 8.95 10.23
C ARG A 113 0.70 7.46 10.56
N TYR A 114 -0.30 7.13 11.37
CA TYR A 114 -0.77 5.77 11.58
C TYR A 114 -1.75 5.35 10.47
N GLY A 115 -1.60 4.11 10.02
CA GLY A 115 -2.47 3.47 9.05
C GLY A 115 -2.39 1.95 9.14
N ILE A 116 -3.01 1.29 8.17
CA ILE A 116 -2.88 -0.15 7.95
C ILE A 116 -2.21 -0.32 6.61
N SER A 117 -1.19 -1.16 6.48
CA SER A 117 -0.58 -1.48 5.20
C SER A 117 -0.73 -2.96 4.87
N PHE A 118 -0.53 -3.29 3.59
CA PHE A 118 -0.22 -4.65 3.17
C PHE A 118 0.98 -4.62 2.23
N LEU A 119 1.71 -5.72 2.20
CA LEU A 119 2.92 -5.89 1.43
C LEU A 119 2.68 -6.82 0.24
N TYR A 120 3.44 -6.60 -0.83
CA TYR A 120 3.53 -7.52 -1.95
C TYR A 120 4.98 -7.63 -2.42
N THR A 121 5.35 -8.78 -2.96
CA THR A 121 6.71 -9.11 -3.37
C THR A 121 7.01 -8.44 -4.71
N LEU A 122 8.01 -7.55 -4.75
CA LEU A 122 8.55 -7.00 -5.99
C LEU A 122 9.70 -7.88 -6.50
N VAL A 123 10.68 -8.15 -5.63
CA VAL A 123 11.80 -9.03 -5.88
C VAL A 123 11.91 -10.01 -4.71
N PRO A 124 11.87 -11.34 -4.95
CA PRO A 124 11.99 -12.30 -3.86
C PRO A 124 13.40 -12.29 -3.25
N PRO A 125 13.54 -12.65 -1.97
CA PRO A 125 14.84 -12.87 -1.34
C PRO A 125 15.64 -13.99 -2.04
N SER A 126 16.95 -13.89 -1.99
CA SER A 126 17.91 -14.91 -2.45
C SER A 126 19.06 -15.05 -1.44
N GLU A 127 19.99 -15.98 -1.67
CA GLU A 127 21.15 -16.19 -0.78
C GLU A 127 22.03 -14.95 -0.60
N HIS A 128 21.98 -14.00 -1.54
CA HIS A 128 22.84 -12.81 -1.56
C HIS A 128 22.06 -11.49 -1.58
N TRP A 129 20.73 -11.52 -1.54
CA TRP A 129 19.90 -10.33 -1.62
C TRP A 129 18.62 -10.48 -0.81
N GLU A 130 18.30 -9.49 0.02
CA GLU A 130 17.13 -9.51 0.91
C GLU A 130 15.78 -9.46 0.18
N GLY A 131 15.78 -9.01 -1.07
CA GLY A 131 14.58 -8.86 -1.88
C GLY A 131 14.17 -7.39 -1.98
N SER A 132 12.92 -7.18 -2.34
CA SER A 132 12.22 -5.92 -2.12
C SER A 132 10.73 -6.16 -2.13
N GLN A 133 10.01 -5.35 -1.35
CA GLN A 133 8.57 -5.41 -1.23
C GLN A 133 7.96 -4.07 -1.62
N GLY A 134 6.82 -4.13 -2.29
CA GLY A 134 5.94 -2.99 -2.41
C GLY A 134 5.00 -2.95 -1.22
N MET A 135 4.73 -1.74 -0.73
CA MET A 135 3.82 -1.50 0.38
C MET A 135 2.69 -0.60 -0.10
N ILE A 136 1.44 -0.95 0.23
CA ILE A 136 0.27 -0.09 0.00
C ILE A 136 -0.30 0.29 1.36
N THR A 137 -0.35 1.59 1.64
CA THR A 137 -0.85 2.15 2.90
C THR A 137 -2.31 2.58 2.77
N LEU A 138 -3.11 2.14 3.73
CA LEU A 138 -4.54 2.39 3.85
C LEU A 138 -4.85 3.25 5.07
N ARG A 139 -5.84 4.14 4.93
CA ARG A 139 -6.44 4.87 6.04
C ARG A 139 -7.95 4.79 5.99
N LYS A 140 -8.58 4.79 7.16
CA LYS A 140 -10.03 4.89 7.29
C LYS A 140 -10.44 6.34 7.11
N ILE A 141 -11.20 6.61 6.05
CA ILE A 141 -11.72 7.93 5.69
C ILE A 141 -13.21 7.75 5.46
N GLU A 142 -14.02 8.50 6.21
CA GLU A 142 -15.50 8.45 6.11
C GLU A 142 -16.05 7.01 6.18
N GLY A 143 -15.50 6.20 7.10
CA GLY A 143 -15.93 4.81 7.32
C GLY A 143 -15.48 3.81 6.24
N LYS A 144 -14.55 4.16 5.35
CA LYS A 144 -14.00 3.26 4.32
C LYS A 144 -12.48 3.28 4.33
N PHE A 145 -11.83 2.16 4.06
CA PHE A 145 -10.39 2.15 3.81
C PHE A 145 -10.08 2.68 2.42
N LYS A 146 -9.09 3.57 2.34
CA LYS A 146 -8.61 4.23 1.13
C LYS A 146 -7.09 4.14 1.04
N ILE A 147 -6.59 3.96 -0.18
CA ILE A 147 -5.16 3.99 -0.49
C ILE A 147 -4.67 5.44 -0.35
N THR A 148 -3.64 5.62 0.47
CA THR A 148 -3.04 6.92 0.78
C THR A 148 -1.54 6.96 0.54
N GLY A 149 -0.91 5.79 0.34
CA GLY A 149 0.53 5.65 0.15
C GLY A 149 0.85 4.41 -0.67
N ILE A 150 1.90 4.51 -1.48
CA ILE A 150 2.58 3.39 -2.13
C ILE A 150 4.07 3.61 -1.99
N ASP A 151 4.76 2.61 -1.45
CA ASP A 151 6.19 2.66 -1.17
C ASP A 151 6.87 1.37 -1.61
N THR A 152 8.20 1.41 -1.66
CA THR A 152 9.06 0.25 -1.80
C THR A 152 9.92 0.17 -0.55
N VAL A 153 9.96 -1.01 0.07
CA VAL A 153 10.79 -1.31 1.24
C VAL A 153 11.73 -2.47 0.90
N PRO A 154 12.92 -2.54 1.51
CA PRO A 154 13.82 -3.68 1.38
C PRO A 154 13.13 -4.99 1.80
#